data_AF-A0A4Y9JD81-F1
#
_entry.id   AF-A0A4Y9JD81-F1
#
_cell.length_a   1.000
_cell.length_b   1.000
_cell.length_c   1.000
_cell.angle_alpha   90.00
_cell.angle_beta   90.00
_cell.angle_gamma   90.00
#
_symmetry.space_group_name_H-M   'P 1'
#
loop_
_entity.id
_entity.type
_entity.pdbx_description
1 polymer ?
#
loop_
_entity_poly.entity_id
_entity_poly.type
_entity_poly.pdbx_seq_one_letter_code
_entity_poly.pdbx_strand_id
1 'polypeptide(L)'
;MSFQYTDEQLSILNQGRNVYSVNRNFVNRGNAEGGEYQYIVDKPDAKLLSNESNTIRMPDNQQFKVIKTYSDPRTGFDGMAVAPIVDGKVNQSIYI
;
A
#
# COMPACT_ATOMS: atom_id res chain seq x y z
N MET A 1 -18.53 -13.20 -2.51
CA MET A 1 -17.67 -13.54 -1.35
C MET A 1 -17.08 -12.27 -0.77
N SER A 2 -17.29 -12.02 0.52
CA SER A 2 -16.50 -11.05 1.28
C SER A 2 -15.13 -11.65 1.56
N PHE A 3 -14.05 -10.93 1.24
CA PHE A 3 -12.71 -11.34 1.63
C PHE A 3 -12.54 -11.08 3.13
N GLN A 4 -12.14 -12.09 3.90
CA GLN A 4 -11.81 -11.90 5.31
C GLN A 4 -10.31 -11.73 5.44
N TYR A 5 -9.91 -10.61 6.04
CA TYR A 5 -8.51 -10.36 6.36
C TYR A 5 -8.12 -11.19 7.58
N THR A 6 -6.90 -11.72 7.58
CA THR A 6 -6.29 -12.29 8.78
C THR A 6 -5.78 -11.17 9.69
N ASP A 7 -5.64 -11.44 10.99
CA ASP A 7 -5.07 -10.48 11.93
C ASP A 7 -3.63 -10.07 11.53
N GLU A 8 -2.86 -11.00 10.97
CA GLU A 8 -1.52 -10.74 10.45
C GLU A 8 -1.55 -9.78 9.25
N GLN A 9 -2.47 -9.98 8.30
CA GLN A 9 -2.65 -9.08 7.15
C GLN A 9 -3.05 -7.68 7.61
N LEU A 10 -3.99 -7.57 8.56
CA LEU A 10 -4.38 -6.27 9.14
C LEU A 10 -3.22 -5.61 9.86
N SER A 11 -2.42 -6.37 10.62
CA SER A 11 -1.23 -5.87 11.29
C SER A 11 -0.23 -5.32 10.28
N ILE A 12 0.08 -6.04 9.20
CA ILE A 12 1.02 -5.62 8.17
C ILE A 12 0.51 -4.41 7.36
N LEU A 13 -0.79 -4.33 7.11
CA LEU A 13 -1.42 -3.20 6.43
C LEU A 13 -1.50 -1.95 7.30
N ASN A 14 -1.58 -2.11 8.63
CA ASN A 14 -1.73 -0.99 9.57
C ASN A 14 -0.43 -0.62 10.30
N GLN A 15 0.66 -1.37 10.12
CA GLN A 15 1.92 -1.10 10.82
C GLN A 15 3.06 -0.70 9.88
N GLY A 16 3.77 0.35 10.29
CA GLY A 16 5.10 0.69 9.82
C GLY A 16 5.20 0.98 8.31
N ARG A 17 6.04 0.20 7.64
CA ARG A 17 6.65 0.53 6.34
C ARG A 17 5.64 0.72 5.20
N ASN A 18 4.53 -0.01 5.21
CA ASN A 18 3.55 0.00 4.12
C ASN A 18 2.64 1.25 4.16
N VAL A 19 2.29 1.74 5.37
CA VAL A 19 1.42 2.91 5.55
C VAL A 19 2.17 4.22 5.30
N TYR A 20 3.40 4.33 5.80
CA TYR A 20 4.18 5.57 5.67
C TYR A 20 4.85 5.71 4.30
N SER A 21 4.96 4.63 3.52
CA SER A 21 5.51 4.71 2.16
C SER A 21 4.58 5.41 1.17
N VAL A 22 3.38 5.82 1.61
CA VAL A 22 2.47 6.73 0.89
C VAL A 22 2.98 8.17 0.89
N ASN A 23 3.94 8.48 1.77
CA ASN A 23 4.59 9.77 1.89
C ASN A 23 5.97 9.75 1.22
N ARG A 24 6.14 10.56 0.17
CA ARG A 24 7.39 10.61 -0.59
C ARG A 24 8.59 11.04 0.26
N ASN A 25 8.39 11.93 1.22
CA ASN A 25 9.48 12.41 2.09
C ASN A 25 9.96 11.31 3.04
N PHE A 26 9.03 10.49 3.54
CA PHE A 26 9.37 9.31 4.36
C PHE A 26 10.20 8.31 3.56
N VAL A 27 9.75 7.97 2.35
CA VAL A 27 10.46 7.05 1.44
C VAL A 27 11.85 7.57 1.11
N ASN A 28 11.97 8.85 0.76
CA ASN A 28 13.27 9.47 0.44
C ASN A 28 14.22 9.44 1.64
N ARG A 29 13.74 9.72 2.85
CA ARG A 29 14.55 9.67 4.06
C ARG A 29 15.00 8.24 4.36
N GLY A 30 14.07 7.28 4.33
CA GLY A 30 14.39 5.88 4.54
C GLY A 30 15.40 5.35 3.51
N ASN A 31 15.29 5.78 2.25
CA ASN A 31 16.25 5.44 1.20
C ASN A 31 17.61 6.11 1.41
N ALA A 32 17.64 7.36 1.88
CA ALA A 32 18.89 8.05 2.24
C ALA A 32 19.60 7.39 3.43
N GLU A 33 18.85 6.78 4.34
CA GLU A 33 19.37 6.01 5.49
C GLU A 33 19.75 4.56 5.13
N GLY A 34 19.71 4.19 3.85
CA GLY A 34 20.16 2.88 3.34
C GLY A 34 19.09 1.79 3.34
N GLY A 35 17.82 2.12 3.58
CA GLY A 35 16.73 1.16 3.36
C GLY A 35 16.24 1.16 1.92
N GLU A 36 15.56 0.10 1.51
CA GLU A 36 14.90 0.02 0.19
C GLU A 36 13.38 0.17 0.34
N TYR A 37 12.90 1.40 0.21
CA TYR A 37 11.49 1.78 0.29
C TYR A 37 10.95 2.11 -1.10
N GLN A 38 9.79 1.55 -1.43
CA GLN A 38 9.05 1.89 -2.65
C GLN A 38 7.95 2.90 -2.33
N TYR A 39 7.72 3.86 -3.23
CA TYR A 39 6.67 4.85 -3.07
C TYR A 39 5.30 4.25 -3.40
N ILE A 40 4.39 4.21 -2.42
CA ILE A 40 3.07 3.63 -2.60
C ILE A 40 2.12 4.65 -3.23
N VAL A 41 1.56 4.30 -4.38
CA VAL A 41 0.68 5.17 -5.19
C VAL A 41 -0.58 4.45 -5.65
N ASP A 42 -1.63 5.20 -5.95
CA ASP A 42 -2.92 4.72 -6.48
C ASP A 42 -3.02 4.80 -8.01
N LYS A 43 -1.89 5.00 -8.69
CA LYS A 43 -1.82 5.12 -10.16
C LYS A 43 -2.01 3.75 -10.84
N PRO A 44 -2.53 3.73 -12.08
CA PRO A 44 -2.57 2.50 -12.87
C PRO A 44 -1.17 2.01 -13.25
N ASP A 45 -1.03 0.70 -13.45
CA ASP A 45 0.28 0.05 -13.69
C ASP A 45 1.06 0.66 -14.86
N ALA A 46 0.36 1.07 -15.91
CA ALA A 46 0.96 1.71 -17.09
C ALA A 46 1.62 3.07 -16.81
N LYS A 47 1.38 3.67 -15.64
CA LYS A 47 1.92 4.97 -15.23
C LYS A 47 2.85 4.89 -14.02
N LEU A 48 3.16 3.68 -13.54
CA LEU A 48 4.10 3.48 -12.44
C LEU A 48 5.53 3.84 -12.88
N LEU A 49 6.21 4.63 -12.05
CA LEU A 49 7.65 4.84 -12.15
C LEU A 49 8.40 3.66 -11.52
N SER A 50 9.69 3.49 -11.85
CA SER A 50 10.50 2.36 -11.36
C SER A 50 10.65 2.30 -9.83
N ASN A 51 10.47 3.42 -9.14
CA ASN A 51 10.50 3.53 -7.68
C ASN A 51 9.11 3.60 -7.03
N GLU A 52 8.05 3.43 -7.82
CA GLU A 52 6.65 3.41 -7.37
C GLU A 52 6.10 1.98 -7.36
N SER A 53 5.20 1.71 -6.44
CA SER A 53 4.40 0.48 -6.40
C SER A 53 2.96 0.80 -6.05
N ASN A 54 2.03 0.05 -6.62
CA ASN A 54 0.61 0.08 -6.26
C ASN A 54 0.12 -1.30 -5.79
N THR A 55 1.04 -2.22 -5.52
CA THR A 55 0.73 -3.60 -5.14
C THR A 55 1.54 -3.97 -3.91
N ILE A 56 0.86 -4.47 -2.88
CA ILE A 56 1.46 -4.92 -1.63
C ILE A 56 1.41 -6.44 -1.62
N ARG A 57 2.57 -7.07 -1.45
CA ARG A 57 2.69 -8.52 -1.32
C ARG A 57 2.87 -8.89 0.15
N MET A 58 1.99 -9.75 0.63
CA MET A 58 2.05 -10.30 1.98
C MET A 58 2.93 -11.55 2.05
N PRO A 59 3.42 -11.92 3.25
CA PRO A 59 4.21 -13.14 3.48
C PRO A 59 3.50 -14.43 3.05
N ASP A 60 2.17 -14.47 3.17
CA ASP A 60 1.30 -15.58 2.76
C ASP A 60 1.05 -15.64 1.23
N ASN A 61 1.81 -14.87 0.44
CA ASN A 61 1.62 -14.65 -1.00
C ASN A 61 0.31 -13.95 -1.41
N GLN A 62 -0.53 -13.53 -0.46
CA GLN A 62 -1.68 -12.71 -0.78
C GLN A 62 -1.22 -11.35 -1.29
N GLN A 63 -1.85 -10.87 -2.36
CA GLN A 63 -1.56 -9.56 -2.92
C GLN A 63 -2.74 -8.62 -2.73
N PHE A 64 -2.41 -7.35 -2.51
CA PHE A 64 -3.37 -6.28 -2.36
C PHE A 64 -3.05 -5.15 -3.33
N LYS A 65 -4.06 -4.69 -4.05
CA LYS A 65 -3.98 -3.51 -4.92
C LYS A 65 -4.29 -2.27 -4.11
N VAL A 66 -3.47 -1.25 -4.25
CA VAL A 66 -3.73 0.08 -3.70
C VAL A 66 -4.76 0.77 -4.58
N ILE A 67 -5.91 1.10 -3.99
CA ILE A 67 -7.04 1.72 -4.68
C ILE A 67 -6.98 3.24 -4.57
N LYS A 68 -6.52 3.72 -3.42
CA LYS A 68 -6.43 5.15 -3.15
C LYS A 68 -5.35 5.42 -2.12
N THR A 69 -4.61 6.49 -2.31
CA THR A 69 -3.66 6.99 -1.34
C THR A 69 -4.06 8.38 -0.87
N TYR A 70 -3.73 8.71 0.37
CA TYR A 70 -3.92 10.04 0.92
C TYR A 70 -2.76 10.37 1.87
N SER A 71 -2.13 11.52 1.65
CA SER A 71 -1.03 12.01 2.47
C SER A 71 -1.24 13.50 2.70
N ASP A 72 -1.46 13.89 3.95
CA ASP A 72 -1.61 15.27 4.35
C ASP A 72 -0.41 15.70 5.21
N PRO A 73 0.52 16.51 4.64
CA PRO A 73 1.71 16.95 5.37
C PRO A 73 1.42 17.93 6.51
N ARG A 74 0.22 18.52 6.58
CA ARG A 74 -0.14 19.47 7.65
C ARG A 74 -0.60 18.76 8.91
N THR A 75 -1.38 17.70 8.75
CA THR A 75 -1.85 16.88 9.87
C THR A 75 -0.90 15.73 10.19
N GLY A 76 0.00 15.39 9.25
CA GLY A 76 0.87 14.22 9.35
C GLY A 76 0.12 12.90 9.11
N PHE A 77 -1.12 12.98 8.60
CA PHE A 77 -1.93 11.81 8.32
C PHE A 77 -1.55 11.21 6.96
N ASP A 78 -1.06 9.98 6.99
CA ASP A 78 -0.74 9.19 5.81
C ASP A 78 -1.58 7.91 5.85
N GLY A 79 -2.28 7.61 4.76
CA GLY A 79 -3.19 6.48 4.68
C GLY A 79 -3.41 5.97 3.26
N MET A 80 -3.90 4.73 3.16
CA MET A 80 -4.23 4.11 1.88
C MET A 80 -5.43 3.17 2.02
N ALA A 81 -6.20 3.05 0.94
CA ALA A 81 -7.21 2.02 0.78
C ALA A 81 -6.67 0.91 -0.12
N VAL A 82 -6.86 -0.33 0.29
CA VAL A 82 -6.37 -1.50 -0.46
C VAL A 82 -7.49 -2.52 -0.68
N ALA A 83 -7.39 -3.25 -1.79
CA ALA A 83 -8.32 -4.31 -2.16
C ALA A 83 -7.55 -5.61 -2.43
N PRO A 84 -8.04 -6.77 -1.95
CA PRO A 84 -7.39 -8.05 -2.22
C PRO A 84 -7.48 -8.42 -3.69
N ILE A 85 -6.42 -9.03 -4.21
CA ILE A 85 -6.39 -9.65 -5.53
C ILE A 85 -6.74 -11.12 -5.35
N VAL A 86 -7.87 -11.56 -5.90
CA VAL A 86 -8.36 -12.95 -5.85
C VAL A 86 -8.50 -13.44 -7.29
N ASP A 87 -7.86 -14.56 -7.63
CA ASP A 87 -7.84 -15.13 -8.99
C ASP A 87 -7.43 -14.13 -10.08
N GLY A 88 -6.44 -13.28 -9.78
CA GLY A 88 -5.95 -12.25 -10.70
C GLY A 88 -6.89 -11.06 -10.90
N LYS A 89 -8.01 -10.98 -10.16
CA LYS A 89 -8.96 -9.86 -10.19
C LYS A 89 -8.92 -9.09 -8.89
N VAL A 90 -8.91 -7.76 -9.01
CA VAL A 90 -9.03 -6.87 -7.84
C VAL A 90 -10.47 -6.90 -7.36
N ASN A 91 -10.70 -7.39 -6.14
CA ASN A 91 -12.04 -7.38 -5.56
C ASN A 91 -12.30 -6.01 -4.88
N GLN A 92 -12.95 -5.10 -5.60
CA GLN A 92 -13.22 -3.73 -5.14
C GLN A 92 -14.41 -3.60 -4.17
N SER A 93 -15.00 -4.70 -3.69
CA SER A 93 -16.07 -4.62 -2.68
C SER A 93 -15.51 -4.18 -1.33
N ILE A 94 -15.41 -2.86 -1.13
CA ILE A 94 -15.15 -2.21 0.15
C ILE A 94 -16.51 -1.70 0.64
N TYR A 95 -17.10 -2.36 1.64
CA TYR A 95 -18.20 -1.78 2.42
C TYR A 95 -17.58 -1.10 3.64
N ILE A 96 -17.70 0.23 3.69
CA ILE A 96 -17.34 1.08 4.83
C ILE A 96 -18.52 1.21 5.77
#